data_AF-A0A2M9CFR7-F1
#
_entry.id   AF-A0A2M9CFR7-F1
#
_cell.length_a   1.000
_cell.length_b   1.000
_cell.length_c   1.000
_cell.angle_alpha   90.00
_cell.angle_beta   90.00
_cell.angle_gamma   90.00
#
_symmetry.space_group_name_H-M   'P 1'
#
loop_
_entity.id
_entity.type
_entity.pdbx_description
1 polymer ?
#
loop_
_entity_poly.entity_id
_entity_poly.type
_entity_poly.pdbx_seq_one_letter_code
_entity_poly.pdbx_strand_id
1 'polypeptide(L)'
;MSKGWWLAIAAFGSVSLLIGAVTVFTWMVDETHFDRPDERFDRLTAQVAEVPGVTVDASERWVEAPIFFEPNARIELSVEEASLPALLDAACTSPYRDSVSWSLRVRTEGANVVAVHSDPEDPHGARGERCPDFGLDVTGLIAHVDRAVPGLDLRATVWGRDTLALGTAEDVPDPLHDLLPLVAHAEDLRDAAGLHPDRLVEINAADLILVIRPGEQERYLELLTRLVEEHGVSSYWADGGGTPSDGVEKVQIVAPDQEHDEIEDALRASDLHVADLPVRFIPDNP
;
A
#
# COMPACT_ATOMS: atom_id res chain seq x y z
N MET A 1 45.34 13.39 42.74
CA MET A 1 44.70 13.34 41.40
C MET A 1 44.70 14.74 40.82
N SER A 2 45.09 14.90 39.55
CA SER A 2 45.40 16.22 38.95
C SER A 2 44.16 16.93 38.40
N LYS A 3 44.14 18.27 38.50
CA LYS A 3 43.05 19.13 37.99
C LYS A 3 42.78 18.97 36.48
N GLY A 4 43.76 18.50 35.71
CA GLY A 4 43.61 18.29 34.25
C GLY A 4 42.59 17.22 33.87
N TRP A 5 42.35 16.21 34.73
CA TRP A 5 41.43 15.11 34.37
C TRP A 5 39.96 15.57 34.35
N TRP A 6 39.59 16.51 35.24
CA TRP A 6 38.27 17.12 35.27
C TRP A 6 37.96 17.94 34.01
N LEU A 7 38.96 18.60 33.42
CA LEU A 7 38.80 19.33 32.15
C LEU A 7 38.59 18.38 30.97
N ALA A 8 39.28 17.23 30.94
CA ALA A 8 39.07 16.22 29.92
C ALA A 8 37.67 15.57 30.01
N ILE A 9 37.20 15.27 31.22
CA ILE A 9 35.86 14.72 31.47
C ILE A 9 34.78 15.75 31.11
N ALA A 10 34.97 17.02 31.49
CA ALA A 10 34.06 18.10 31.12
C ALA A 10 33.99 18.28 29.59
N ALA A 11 35.13 18.30 28.90
CA ALA A 11 35.18 18.40 27.45
C ALA A 11 34.48 17.23 26.73
N PHE A 12 34.71 15.98 27.16
CA PHE A 12 34.01 14.83 26.61
C PHE A 12 32.50 14.88 26.89
N GLY A 13 32.10 15.25 28.12
CA GLY A 13 30.69 15.44 28.47
C GLY A 13 30.00 16.51 27.62
N SER A 14 30.67 17.63 27.34
CA SER A 14 30.16 18.69 26.46
C SER A 14 29.99 18.23 25.00
N VAL A 15 30.95 17.47 24.47
CA VAL A 15 30.88 16.93 23.10
C VAL A 15 29.77 15.88 22.99
N SER A 16 29.65 14.96 23.96
CA SER A 16 28.57 13.98 23.98
C SER A 16 27.19 14.62 24.16
N LEU A 17 27.08 15.71 24.93
CA LEU A 17 25.84 16.49 25.04
C LEU A 17 25.51 17.24 23.75
N LEU A 18 26.50 17.79 23.04
CA LEU A 18 26.27 18.43 21.74
C LEU A 18 25.86 17.42 20.67
N ILE A 19 26.52 16.27 20.59
CA ILE A 19 26.15 15.20 19.66
C ILE A 19 24.75 14.66 20.01
N GLY A 20 24.50 14.34 21.29
CA GLY A 20 23.18 13.89 21.75
C GLY A 20 22.07 14.92 21.50
N ALA A 21 22.34 16.21 21.72
CA ALA A 21 21.38 17.27 21.41
C ALA A 21 21.12 17.39 19.90
N VAL A 22 22.13 17.26 19.05
CA VAL A 22 21.97 17.24 17.59
C VAL A 22 21.19 15.99 17.14
N THR A 23 21.51 14.80 17.66
CA THR A 23 20.79 13.55 17.35
C THR A 23 19.33 13.63 17.78
N VAL A 24 19.04 14.15 18.98
CA VAL A 24 17.67 14.39 19.45
C VAL A 24 16.99 15.48 18.63
N PHE A 25 17.70 16.52 18.17
CA PHE A 25 17.12 17.50 17.25
C PHE A 25 16.72 16.84 15.93
N THR A 26 17.58 16.00 15.33
CA THR A 26 17.23 15.24 14.11
C THR A 26 16.15 14.17 14.31
N TRP A 27 15.92 13.70 15.53
CA TRP A 27 14.81 12.79 15.88
C TRP A 27 13.55 13.52 16.37
N MET A 28 13.63 14.82 16.67
CA MET A 28 12.49 15.70 16.95
C MET A 28 12.09 16.54 15.74
N VAL A 29 12.81 16.43 14.61
CA VAL A 29 12.24 16.73 13.29
C VAL A 29 11.31 15.56 12.93
N ASP A 30 10.15 15.56 13.57
CA ASP A 30 8.90 15.29 12.88
C ASP A 30 8.87 16.15 11.60
N GLU A 31 8.37 15.62 10.48
CA GLU A 31 8.57 16.18 9.14
C GLU A 31 8.18 17.66 9.09
N THR A 32 9.18 18.55 9.11
CA THR A 32 8.94 19.99 9.14
C THR A 32 8.57 20.48 7.75
N HIS A 33 7.30 20.29 7.40
CA HIS A 33 6.65 20.92 6.28
C HIS A 33 6.58 22.43 6.52
N PHE A 34 7.13 23.21 5.57
CA PHE A 34 6.99 24.67 5.56
C PHE A 34 6.19 25.10 4.34
N ASP A 35 5.01 25.67 4.56
CA ASP A 35 4.10 26.15 3.51
C ASP A 35 4.80 26.90 2.38
N ARG A 36 4.41 26.59 1.14
CA ARG A 36 4.81 27.25 -0.10
C ARG A 36 3.58 27.54 -0.99
N PRO A 37 2.73 28.51 -0.60
CA PRO A 37 1.54 28.89 -1.37
C PRO A 37 1.88 29.25 -2.82
N ASP A 38 0.98 28.89 -3.75
CA ASP A 38 1.06 29.26 -5.16
C ASP A 38 -0.34 29.30 -5.76
N GLU A 39 -0.76 30.48 -6.22
CA GLU A 39 -2.07 30.67 -6.86
C GLU A 39 -2.30 29.75 -8.06
N ARG A 40 -1.24 29.23 -8.71
CA ARG A 40 -1.35 28.26 -9.79
C ARG A 40 -1.77 26.88 -9.26
N PHE A 41 -1.31 26.50 -8.07
CA PHE A 41 -1.71 25.27 -7.38
C PHE A 41 -3.14 25.43 -6.83
N ASP A 42 -3.44 26.57 -6.18
CA ASP A 42 -4.79 26.87 -5.67
C ASP A 42 -5.85 26.80 -6.79
N ARG A 43 -5.50 27.24 -8.01
CA ARG A 43 -6.36 27.10 -9.20
C ARG A 43 -6.52 25.66 -9.69
N LEU A 44 -5.51 24.80 -9.56
CA LEU A 44 -5.65 23.36 -9.84
C LEU A 44 -6.60 22.71 -8.84
N THR A 45 -6.41 22.97 -7.54
CA THR A 45 -7.29 22.47 -6.47
C THR A 45 -8.73 22.93 -6.66
N ALA A 46 -8.94 24.21 -6.99
CA ALA A 46 -10.28 24.73 -7.30
C ALA A 46 -10.88 24.06 -8.54
N GLN A 47 -10.10 23.85 -9.61
CA GLN A 47 -10.56 23.20 -10.84
C GLN A 47 -11.03 21.76 -10.60
N VAL A 48 -10.33 20.97 -9.78
CA VAL A 48 -10.77 19.60 -9.44
C VAL A 48 -11.95 19.59 -8.46
N ALA A 49 -12.04 20.58 -7.56
CA ALA A 49 -13.18 20.76 -6.67
C ALA A 49 -14.48 21.20 -7.37
N GLU A 50 -14.39 21.76 -8.58
CA GLU A 50 -15.56 22.11 -9.41
C GLU A 50 -16.19 20.89 -10.10
N VAL A 51 -15.53 19.72 -10.10
CA VAL A 51 -16.06 18.48 -10.69
C VAL A 51 -17.15 17.89 -9.76
N PRO A 52 -18.40 17.73 -10.22
CA PRO A 52 -19.46 17.13 -9.40
C PRO A 52 -19.08 15.71 -8.95
N GLY A 53 -19.38 15.35 -7.71
CA GLY A 53 -19.00 14.04 -7.13
C GLY A 53 -17.54 13.94 -6.68
N VAL A 54 -16.77 15.03 -6.73
CA VAL A 54 -15.41 15.12 -6.15
C VAL A 54 -15.44 15.97 -4.88
N THR A 55 -14.73 15.53 -3.85
CA THR A 55 -14.42 16.30 -2.64
C THR A 55 -12.90 16.39 -2.50
N VAL A 56 -12.36 17.58 -2.26
CA VAL A 56 -10.96 17.74 -1.84
C VAL A 56 -10.89 17.50 -0.34
N ASP A 57 -10.26 16.41 0.06
CA ASP A 57 -10.08 16.05 1.47
C ASP A 57 -8.87 16.78 2.07
N ALA A 58 -7.78 16.89 1.29
CA ALA A 58 -6.62 17.70 1.62
C ALA A 58 -5.94 18.26 0.35
N SER A 59 -5.28 19.42 0.48
CA SER A 59 -4.38 19.95 -0.55
C SER A 59 -3.28 20.77 0.12
N GLU A 60 -2.03 20.45 -0.17
CA GLU A 60 -0.87 21.02 0.52
C GLU A 60 0.27 21.25 -0.46
N ARG A 61 1.06 22.31 -0.24
CA ARG A 61 2.31 22.57 -0.95
C ARG A 61 3.34 23.12 0.02
N TRP A 62 4.44 22.40 0.21
CA TRP A 62 5.42 22.64 1.27
C TRP A 62 6.86 22.45 0.77
N VAL A 63 7.83 22.77 1.60
CA VAL A 63 9.20 22.26 1.49
C VAL A 63 9.64 21.66 2.82
N GLU A 64 10.51 20.65 2.76
CA GLU A 64 11.12 20.04 3.94
C GLU A 64 12.48 20.64 4.29
N ALA A 65 12.79 20.65 5.59
CA ALA A 65 14.15 20.86 6.08
C ALA A 65 15.02 19.60 5.86
N PRO A 66 16.34 19.74 5.61
CA PRO A 66 17.11 20.98 5.55
C PRO A 66 17.25 21.54 4.11
N ILE A 67 16.59 20.94 3.12
CA ILE A 67 16.85 21.22 1.70
C ILE A 67 16.14 22.51 1.23
N PHE A 68 14.88 22.72 1.67
CA PHE A 68 14.09 23.93 1.44
C PHE A 68 13.96 24.41 -0.04
N PHE A 69 14.19 23.53 -1.02
CA PHE A 69 14.47 23.92 -2.41
C PHE A 69 13.28 23.72 -3.36
N GLU A 70 13.05 22.50 -3.84
CA GLU A 70 11.91 22.15 -4.68
C GLU A 70 10.68 21.87 -3.79
N PRO A 71 9.53 22.52 -4.02
CA PRO A 71 8.35 22.32 -3.20
C PRO A 71 7.63 21.02 -3.58
N ASN A 72 7.35 20.21 -2.56
CA ASN A 72 6.43 19.10 -2.66
C ASN A 72 5.00 19.64 -2.72
N ALA A 73 4.13 18.96 -3.47
CA ALA A 73 2.71 19.31 -3.60
C ALA A 73 1.89 18.02 -3.59
N ARG A 74 0.77 18.03 -2.85
CA ARG A 74 -0.11 16.88 -2.66
C ARG A 74 -1.58 17.29 -2.77
N ILE A 75 -2.39 16.48 -3.44
CA ILE A 75 -3.85 16.62 -3.46
C ILE A 75 -4.46 15.26 -3.11
N GLU A 76 -5.33 15.25 -2.10
CA GLU A 76 -6.08 14.08 -1.65
C GLU A 76 -7.57 14.28 -1.92
N LEU A 77 -8.20 13.36 -2.64
CA LEU A 77 -9.57 13.48 -3.14
C LEU A 77 -10.43 12.27 -2.77
N SER A 78 -11.64 12.53 -2.29
CA SER A 78 -12.73 11.55 -2.29
C SER A 78 -13.56 11.72 -3.58
N VAL A 79 -13.82 10.64 -4.29
CA VAL A 79 -14.37 10.66 -5.66
C VAL A 79 -15.53 9.66 -5.79
N GLU A 80 -16.63 10.04 -6.42
CA GLU A 80 -17.65 9.10 -6.90
C GLU A 80 -17.19 8.46 -8.22
N GLU A 81 -17.32 7.14 -8.38
CA GLU A 81 -16.86 6.39 -9.57
C GLU A 81 -17.28 7.04 -10.90
N ALA A 82 -18.55 7.43 -11.04
CA ALA A 82 -19.08 8.08 -12.25
C ALA A 82 -18.37 9.40 -12.61
N SER A 83 -17.70 10.03 -11.65
CA SER A 83 -16.98 11.30 -11.79
C SER A 83 -15.47 11.14 -12.01
N LEU A 84 -14.91 9.95 -11.82
CA LEU A 84 -13.47 9.69 -12.01
C LEU A 84 -12.97 10.09 -13.41
N PRO A 85 -13.63 9.77 -14.54
CA PRO A 85 -13.16 10.19 -15.87
C PRO A 85 -13.13 11.72 -16.04
N ALA A 86 -14.10 12.43 -15.45
CA ALA A 86 -14.17 13.89 -15.51
C ALA A 86 -13.09 14.56 -14.63
N LEU A 87 -12.78 13.95 -13.48
CA LEU A 87 -11.66 14.36 -12.63
C LEU A 87 -10.31 14.21 -13.35
N LEU A 88 -10.07 13.06 -13.98
CA LEU A 88 -8.83 12.80 -14.70
C LEU A 88 -8.65 13.77 -15.88
N ASP A 89 -9.71 14.05 -16.65
CA ASP A 89 -9.67 15.08 -17.71
C ASP A 89 -9.39 16.49 -17.14
N ALA A 90 -10.02 16.88 -16.03
CA ALA A 90 -9.77 18.15 -15.37
C ALA A 90 -8.30 18.29 -14.91
N ALA A 91 -7.75 17.25 -14.28
CA ALA A 91 -6.35 17.24 -13.85
C ALA A 91 -5.39 17.32 -15.07
N CYS A 92 -5.56 16.44 -16.07
CA CYS A 92 -4.77 16.38 -17.30
C CYS A 92 -4.77 17.68 -18.12
N THR A 93 -5.89 18.40 -18.15
CA THR A 93 -6.06 19.64 -18.93
C THR A 93 -5.56 20.88 -18.21
N SER A 94 -5.20 20.77 -16.93
CA SER A 94 -4.74 21.88 -16.10
C SER A 94 -3.53 22.63 -16.71
N PRO A 95 -3.46 23.96 -16.55
CA PRO A 95 -2.26 24.72 -16.89
C PRO A 95 -1.12 24.57 -15.87
N TYR A 96 -1.34 23.93 -14.71
CA TYR A 96 -0.28 23.66 -13.72
C TYR A 96 0.81 22.76 -14.31
N ARG A 97 2.05 22.90 -13.82
CA ARG A 97 3.27 22.33 -14.45
C ARG A 97 4.24 21.68 -13.49
N ASP A 98 4.14 22.01 -12.21
CA ASP A 98 4.99 21.43 -11.20
C ASP A 98 4.40 20.06 -10.83
N SER A 99 5.21 19.12 -10.34
CA SER A 99 4.72 17.78 -9.95
C SER A 99 3.74 17.87 -8.77
N VAL A 100 2.77 16.95 -8.74
CA VAL A 100 1.78 16.80 -7.67
C VAL A 100 1.65 15.32 -7.35
N SER A 101 1.77 14.97 -6.08
CA SER A 101 1.37 13.66 -5.56
C SER A 101 -0.15 13.63 -5.42
N TRP A 102 -0.78 12.61 -6.00
CA TRP A 102 -2.23 12.43 -5.99
C TRP A 102 -2.60 11.22 -5.15
N SER A 103 -3.55 11.40 -4.24
CA SER A 103 -4.22 10.32 -3.53
C SER A 103 -5.71 10.38 -3.89
N LEU A 104 -6.25 9.33 -4.53
CA LEU A 104 -7.68 9.23 -4.82
C LEU A 104 -8.30 8.12 -3.99
N ARG A 105 -9.40 8.42 -3.29
CA ARG A 105 -10.29 7.46 -2.66
C ARG A 105 -11.61 7.43 -3.44
N VAL A 106 -11.77 6.46 -4.32
CA VAL A 106 -12.96 6.35 -5.18
C VAL A 106 -14.00 5.46 -4.51
N ARG A 107 -15.21 5.96 -4.30
CA ARG A 107 -16.37 5.17 -3.87
C ARG A 107 -17.10 4.64 -5.10
N THR A 108 -17.35 3.34 -5.11
CA THR A 108 -17.95 2.62 -6.23
C THR A 108 -19.46 2.41 -6.04
N GLU A 109 -20.17 2.03 -7.11
CA GLU A 109 -21.61 1.71 -7.00
C GLU A 109 -21.87 0.44 -6.16
N GLY A 110 -20.92 -0.52 -6.15
CA GLY A 110 -20.90 -1.75 -5.37
C GLY A 110 -20.54 -1.57 -3.89
N ALA A 111 -20.48 -0.33 -3.41
CA ALA A 111 -20.11 0.05 -2.04
C ALA A 111 -18.68 -0.33 -1.64
N ASN A 112 -17.78 -0.57 -2.60
CA ASN A 112 -16.35 -0.63 -2.36
C ASN A 112 -15.77 0.79 -2.22
N VAL A 113 -14.58 0.85 -1.64
CA VAL A 113 -13.71 2.02 -1.64
C VAL A 113 -12.38 1.59 -2.24
N VAL A 114 -11.89 2.29 -3.28
CA VAL A 114 -10.59 2.01 -3.90
C VAL A 114 -9.68 3.21 -3.73
N ALA A 115 -8.61 3.04 -2.96
CA ALA A 115 -7.60 4.04 -2.68
C ALA A 115 -6.35 3.82 -3.56
N VAL A 116 -6.02 4.77 -4.43
CA VAL A 116 -4.83 4.77 -5.28
C VAL A 116 -3.96 6.00 -5.00
N HIS A 117 -2.64 5.82 -5.09
CA HIS A 117 -1.64 6.85 -4.77
C HIS A 117 -0.60 6.90 -5.88
N SER A 118 -0.26 8.10 -6.36
CA SER A 118 0.85 8.27 -7.30
C SER A 118 2.18 8.07 -6.59
N ASP A 119 3.13 7.38 -7.21
CA ASP A 119 4.46 7.13 -6.62
C ASP A 119 5.21 8.46 -6.34
N PRO A 120 5.55 8.77 -5.07
CA PRO A 120 6.35 9.95 -4.74
C PRO A 120 7.85 9.76 -5.06
N GLU A 121 8.33 8.53 -5.25
CA GLU A 121 9.75 8.19 -5.46
C GLU A 121 10.17 8.07 -6.94
N ASP A 122 9.26 8.25 -7.91
CA ASP A 122 9.61 8.41 -9.34
C ASP A 122 9.57 9.89 -9.82
N PRO A 123 10.63 10.70 -9.54
CA PRO A 123 10.77 12.06 -10.06
C PRO A 123 11.13 12.09 -11.57
N HIS A 124 11.00 10.97 -12.29
CA HIS A 124 11.25 10.87 -13.73
C HIS A 124 9.98 10.55 -14.53
N GLY A 125 9.00 9.84 -13.99
CA GLY A 125 7.63 9.79 -14.52
C GLY A 125 7.00 11.19 -14.58
N ALA A 126 7.17 11.98 -13.51
CA ALA A 126 6.63 13.34 -13.41
C ALA A 126 7.33 14.41 -14.29
N ARG A 127 8.36 14.08 -15.10
CA ARG A 127 9.05 15.03 -15.99
C ARG A 127 8.51 15.06 -17.42
N GLY A 128 7.20 15.22 -17.56
CA GLY A 128 6.57 15.51 -18.84
C GLY A 128 5.06 15.30 -18.87
N GLU A 129 4.56 14.46 -17.97
CA GLU A 129 3.15 14.09 -17.93
C GLU A 129 2.34 15.11 -17.12
N ARG A 130 1.18 15.51 -17.65
CA ARG A 130 0.31 16.54 -17.04
C ARG A 130 -0.81 15.93 -16.21
N CYS A 131 -0.91 14.61 -16.26
CA CYS A 131 -1.98 13.82 -15.68
C CYS A 131 -1.51 13.23 -14.34
N PRO A 132 -2.44 12.92 -13.43
CA PRO A 132 -2.17 11.96 -12.37
C PRO A 132 -1.75 10.63 -13.01
N ASP A 133 -0.61 10.10 -12.57
CA ASP A 133 -0.16 8.74 -12.90
C ASP A 133 -0.11 7.92 -11.60
N PHE A 134 -0.70 6.73 -11.64
CA PHE A 134 -0.80 5.78 -10.52
C PHE A 134 -0.08 4.47 -10.82
N GLY A 135 0.60 4.37 -11.97
CA GLY A 135 1.20 3.13 -12.48
C GLY A 135 0.19 2.09 -12.97
N LEU A 136 -1.12 2.40 -12.96
CA LEU A 136 -2.21 1.47 -13.30
C LEU A 136 -3.44 2.19 -13.91
N ASP A 137 -4.26 1.46 -14.66
CA ASP A 137 -5.57 1.92 -15.13
C ASP A 137 -6.59 1.86 -13.99
N VAL A 138 -6.76 3.00 -13.31
CA VAL A 138 -7.70 3.16 -12.18
C VAL A 138 -9.15 2.91 -12.62
N THR A 139 -9.51 3.29 -13.86
CA THR A 139 -10.89 3.15 -14.35
C THR A 139 -11.20 1.69 -14.70
N GLY A 140 -10.25 1.01 -15.35
CA GLY A 140 -10.34 -0.42 -15.65
C GLY A 140 -10.43 -1.26 -14.38
N LEU A 141 -9.56 -1.00 -13.39
CA LEU A 141 -9.55 -1.68 -12.10
C LEU A 141 -10.88 -1.54 -11.36
N ILE A 142 -11.39 -0.32 -11.17
CA ILE A 142 -12.62 -0.07 -10.41
C ILE A 142 -13.83 -0.77 -11.04
N ALA A 143 -13.96 -0.68 -12.37
CA ALA A 143 -15.01 -1.37 -13.11
C ALA A 143 -14.94 -2.90 -13.00
N HIS A 144 -13.82 -3.47 -12.54
CA HIS A 144 -13.69 -4.89 -12.25
C HIS A 144 -13.93 -5.20 -10.76
N VAL A 145 -13.39 -4.40 -9.83
CA VAL A 145 -13.58 -4.52 -8.37
C VAL A 145 -15.06 -4.76 -8.03
N ASP A 146 -15.97 -3.93 -8.53
CA ASP A 146 -17.42 -4.02 -8.24
C ASP A 146 -18.12 -5.30 -8.72
N ARG A 147 -17.50 -6.06 -9.62
CA ARG A 147 -18.01 -7.35 -10.10
C ARG A 147 -17.36 -8.53 -9.39
N ALA A 148 -16.16 -8.34 -8.84
CA ALA A 148 -15.34 -9.37 -8.21
C ALA A 148 -15.53 -9.44 -6.68
N VAL A 149 -15.56 -8.29 -6.01
CA VAL A 149 -15.54 -8.17 -4.55
C VAL A 149 -16.60 -7.17 -4.07
N PRO A 150 -17.46 -7.53 -3.11
CA PRO A 150 -18.45 -6.60 -2.56
C PRO A 150 -18.01 -5.97 -1.23
N GLY A 151 -18.02 -4.64 -1.14
CA GLY A 151 -17.95 -3.90 0.13
C GLY A 151 -16.59 -3.80 0.83
N LEU A 152 -15.47 -3.95 0.12
CA LEU A 152 -14.12 -3.80 0.67
C LEU A 152 -13.58 -2.36 0.56
N ASP A 153 -12.75 -1.93 1.52
CA ASP A 153 -11.86 -0.76 1.39
C ASP A 153 -10.47 -1.27 0.98
N LEU A 154 -10.12 -1.04 -0.29
CA LEU A 154 -8.94 -1.58 -0.96
C LEU A 154 -7.95 -0.47 -1.30
N ARG A 155 -6.71 -0.60 -0.85
CA ARG A 155 -5.56 0.14 -1.35
C ARG A 155 -4.95 -0.60 -2.53
N ALA A 156 -4.96 0.01 -3.71
CA ALA A 156 -4.27 -0.51 -4.89
C ALA A 156 -3.00 0.32 -5.18
N THR A 157 -1.88 -0.36 -5.39
CA THR A 157 -0.59 0.28 -5.69
C THR A 157 0.32 -0.69 -6.47
N VAL A 158 1.26 -0.17 -7.25
CA VAL A 158 2.28 -0.97 -7.94
C VAL A 158 3.58 -0.88 -7.15
N TRP A 159 4.05 -2.02 -6.64
CA TRP A 159 5.29 -2.09 -5.88
C TRP A 159 6.48 -2.40 -6.78
N GLY A 160 7.49 -1.51 -6.73
CA GLY A 160 8.61 -1.54 -7.65
C GLY A 160 8.14 -1.42 -9.09
N ARG A 161 8.48 -2.41 -9.93
CA ARG A 161 7.99 -2.46 -11.31
C ARG A 161 7.03 -3.61 -11.58
N ASP A 162 6.95 -4.60 -10.70
CA ASP A 162 6.65 -5.98 -11.08
C ASP A 162 5.50 -6.65 -10.31
N THR A 163 4.93 -5.99 -9.29
CA THR A 163 3.82 -6.49 -8.46
C THR A 163 2.68 -5.47 -8.32
N LEU A 164 1.44 -5.89 -8.54
CA LEU A 164 0.24 -5.18 -8.08
C LEU A 164 -0.03 -5.57 -6.63
N ALA A 165 0.02 -4.64 -5.68
CA ALA A 165 -0.38 -4.87 -4.31
C ALA A 165 -1.82 -4.37 -4.08
N LEU A 166 -2.68 -5.26 -3.58
CA LEU A 166 -4.07 -5.03 -3.19
C LEU A 166 -4.17 -5.25 -1.68
N GLY A 167 -4.15 -4.16 -0.91
CA GLY A 167 -4.21 -4.22 0.55
C GLY A 167 -5.56 -3.78 1.12
N THR A 168 -5.93 -4.25 2.31
CA THR A 168 -7.08 -3.74 3.07
C THR A 168 -6.63 -2.74 4.15
N ALA A 169 -7.51 -2.38 5.08
CA ALA A 169 -7.17 -1.49 6.19
C ALA A 169 -6.43 -2.25 7.30
N GLU A 170 -5.16 -1.91 7.52
CA GLU A 170 -4.19 -2.59 8.42
C GLU A 170 -4.63 -2.78 9.89
N ASP A 171 -5.66 -2.08 10.36
CA ASP A 171 -6.16 -2.11 11.75
C ASP A 171 -7.51 -2.85 11.95
N VAL A 172 -8.08 -3.46 10.90
CA VAL A 172 -9.36 -4.19 10.96
C VAL A 172 -9.14 -5.68 10.66
N PRO A 173 -9.53 -6.60 11.55
CA PRO A 173 -9.57 -8.03 11.21
C PRO A 173 -10.61 -8.26 10.11
N ASP A 174 -10.14 -8.68 8.94
CA ASP A 174 -10.95 -9.05 7.79
C ASP A 174 -11.02 -10.59 7.75
N PRO A 175 -12.18 -11.22 8.00
CA PRO A 175 -12.27 -12.68 8.01
C PRO A 175 -11.72 -13.26 6.71
N LEU A 176 -10.76 -14.20 6.79
CA LEU A 176 -10.08 -14.78 5.63
C LEU A 176 -11.06 -15.28 4.54
N HIS A 177 -12.24 -15.78 4.95
CA HIS A 177 -13.31 -16.18 4.04
C HIS A 177 -13.82 -15.03 3.14
N ASP A 178 -13.97 -13.82 3.69
CA ASP A 178 -14.48 -12.64 2.99
C ASP A 178 -13.46 -12.08 1.98
N LEU A 179 -12.19 -12.49 2.10
CA LEU A 179 -11.09 -12.16 1.18
C LEU A 179 -10.90 -13.19 0.05
N LEU A 180 -11.53 -14.36 0.11
CA LEU A 180 -11.45 -15.38 -0.95
C LEU A 180 -11.92 -14.85 -2.33
N PRO A 181 -12.94 -13.98 -2.46
CA PRO A 181 -13.30 -13.38 -3.74
C PRO A 181 -12.22 -12.48 -4.34
N LEU A 182 -11.35 -11.88 -3.51
CA LEU A 182 -10.19 -11.11 -3.99
C LEU A 182 -9.12 -12.03 -4.59
N VAL A 183 -8.87 -13.18 -3.94
CA VAL A 183 -8.01 -14.25 -4.48
C VAL A 183 -8.60 -14.79 -5.79
N ALA A 184 -9.91 -15.02 -5.85
CA ALA A 184 -10.62 -15.56 -7.01
C ALA A 184 -10.54 -14.69 -8.27
N HIS A 185 -10.16 -13.42 -8.15
CA HIS A 185 -10.11 -12.44 -9.23
C HIS A 185 -8.78 -11.67 -9.32
N ALA A 186 -7.74 -12.09 -8.61
CA ALA A 186 -6.46 -11.37 -8.55
C ALA A 186 -5.84 -11.06 -9.93
N GLU A 187 -5.79 -12.05 -10.82
CA GLU A 187 -5.28 -11.91 -12.19
C GLU A 187 -6.22 -11.10 -13.09
N ASP A 188 -7.53 -11.26 -12.91
CA ASP A 188 -8.55 -10.43 -13.60
C ASP A 188 -8.40 -8.94 -13.22
N LEU A 189 -8.14 -8.66 -11.93
CA LEU A 189 -7.91 -7.32 -11.39
C LEU A 189 -6.58 -6.72 -11.88
N ARG A 190 -5.51 -7.52 -11.97
CA ARG A 190 -4.24 -7.13 -12.59
C ARG A 190 -4.41 -6.73 -14.05
N ASP A 191 -5.11 -7.56 -14.82
CA ASP A 191 -5.33 -7.33 -16.25
C ASP A 191 -6.26 -6.12 -16.46
N ALA A 192 -7.27 -5.94 -15.59
CA ALA A 192 -8.14 -4.76 -15.57
C ALA A 192 -7.41 -3.47 -15.16
N ALA A 193 -6.41 -3.56 -14.29
CA ALA A 193 -5.48 -2.49 -13.95
C ALA A 193 -4.49 -2.15 -15.09
N GLY A 194 -4.60 -2.80 -16.26
CA GLY A 194 -3.77 -2.52 -17.44
C GLY A 194 -2.33 -3.05 -17.33
N LEU A 195 -2.05 -3.93 -16.36
CA LEU A 195 -0.72 -4.46 -16.10
C LEU A 195 -0.40 -5.67 -17.00
N HIS A 196 0.89 -6.00 -17.14
CA HIS A 196 1.31 -7.14 -17.95
C HIS A 196 0.89 -8.47 -17.29
N PRO A 197 0.44 -9.49 -18.04
CA PRO A 197 -0.02 -10.77 -17.46
C PRO A 197 1.08 -11.58 -16.75
N ASP A 198 2.36 -11.23 -16.94
CA ASP A 198 3.49 -11.81 -16.19
C ASP A 198 3.73 -11.13 -14.82
N ARG A 199 2.94 -10.11 -14.46
CA ARG A 199 3.06 -9.40 -13.17
C ARG A 199 2.46 -10.22 -12.04
N LEU A 200 3.09 -10.10 -10.87
CA LEU A 200 2.63 -10.71 -9.62
C LEU A 200 1.46 -9.90 -9.04
N VAL A 201 0.64 -10.55 -8.22
CA VAL A 201 -0.40 -9.88 -7.42
C VAL A 201 -0.19 -10.21 -5.96
N GLU A 202 0.15 -9.22 -5.14
CA GLU A 202 0.18 -9.34 -3.69
C GLU A 202 -1.20 -8.98 -3.13
N ILE A 203 -1.75 -9.82 -2.26
CA ILE A 203 -2.89 -9.49 -1.41
C ILE A 203 -2.34 -9.25 0.00
N ASN A 204 -2.72 -8.16 0.64
CA ASN A 204 -2.15 -7.73 1.92
C ASN A 204 -3.20 -7.17 2.90
N ALA A 205 -3.77 -8.06 3.69
CA ALA A 205 -4.79 -7.80 4.70
C ALA A 205 -4.34 -8.34 6.07
N ALA A 206 -5.05 -7.95 7.14
CA ALA A 206 -4.72 -8.37 8.51
C ALA A 206 -4.58 -9.90 8.66
N ASP A 207 -5.53 -10.66 8.12
CA ASP A 207 -5.58 -12.13 8.19
C ASP A 207 -5.17 -12.84 6.89
N LEU A 208 -4.75 -12.09 5.86
CA LEU A 208 -4.30 -12.66 4.58
C LEU A 208 -3.13 -11.87 3.97
N ILE A 209 -1.94 -12.46 3.94
CA ILE A 209 -0.85 -11.99 3.06
C ILE A 209 -0.41 -13.13 2.14
N LEU A 210 -0.32 -12.88 0.83
CA LEU A 210 0.23 -13.82 -0.15
C LEU A 210 0.63 -13.12 -1.45
N VAL A 211 1.47 -13.77 -2.24
CA VAL A 211 1.79 -13.35 -3.61
C VAL A 211 1.32 -14.41 -4.61
N ILE A 212 0.46 -14.02 -5.56
CA ILE A 212 -0.05 -14.88 -6.63
C ILE A 212 0.83 -14.70 -7.86
N ARG A 213 1.41 -15.78 -8.38
CA ARG A 213 2.13 -15.79 -9.66
C ARG A 213 1.16 -16.09 -10.81
N PRO A 214 1.50 -15.72 -12.06
CA PRO A 214 0.67 -16.00 -13.23
C PRO A 214 0.30 -17.49 -13.35
N GLY A 215 -1.00 -17.78 -13.39
CA GLY A 215 -1.54 -19.14 -13.46
C GLY A 215 -1.64 -19.88 -12.12
N GLU A 216 -1.47 -19.20 -10.98
CA GLU A 216 -1.66 -19.78 -9.64
C GLU A 216 -3.02 -19.44 -9.00
N GLN A 217 -3.77 -18.46 -9.53
CA GLN A 217 -5.02 -17.96 -8.95
C GLN A 217 -6.01 -19.06 -8.53
N GLU A 218 -6.36 -19.97 -9.46
CA GLU A 218 -7.33 -21.04 -9.21
C GLU A 218 -6.86 -22.03 -8.13
N ARG A 219 -5.54 -22.32 -8.09
CA ARG A 219 -4.92 -23.23 -7.12
C ARG A 219 -4.83 -22.60 -5.73
N TYR A 220 -4.55 -21.30 -5.64
CA TYR A 220 -4.62 -20.55 -4.39
C TYR A 220 -6.04 -20.50 -3.84
N LEU A 221 -7.04 -20.25 -4.70
CA LEU A 221 -8.44 -20.25 -4.31
C LEU A 221 -8.88 -21.63 -3.79
N GLU A 222 -8.57 -22.72 -4.52
CA GLU A 222 -8.88 -24.10 -4.10
C GLU A 222 -8.25 -24.43 -2.74
N LEU A 223 -6.96 -24.13 -2.56
CA LEU A 223 -6.26 -24.34 -1.29
C LEU A 223 -6.89 -23.53 -0.15
N LEU A 224 -7.05 -22.21 -0.31
CA LEU A 224 -7.52 -21.35 0.78
C LEU A 224 -8.98 -21.63 1.14
N THR A 225 -9.83 -21.94 0.16
CA THR A 225 -11.21 -22.39 0.41
C THR A 225 -11.20 -23.65 1.24
N ARG A 226 -10.37 -24.65 0.88
CA ARG A 226 -10.23 -25.89 1.65
C ARG A 226 -9.70 -25.66 3.07
N LEU A 227 -8.67 -24.84 3.22
CA LEU A 227 -8.08 -24.49 4.52
C LEU A 227 -9.09 -23.80 5.45
N VAL A 228 -9.89 -22.87 4.93
CA VAL A 228 -10.95 -22.17 5.67
C VAL A 228 -12.12 -23.10 6.01
N GLU A 229 -12.68 -23.79 5.01
CA GLU A 229 -13.95 -24.53 5.14
C GLU A 229 -13.80 -25.92 5.78
N GLU A 230 -12.71 -26.64 5.50
CA GLU A 230 -12.49 -28.00 6.03
C GLU A 230 -11.65 -27.99 7.32
N HIS A 231 -10.62 -27.13 7.38
CA HIS A 231 -9.61 -27.15 8.44
C HIS A 231 -9.68 -25.96 9.41
N GLY A 232 -10.64 -25.04 9.23
CA GLY A 232 -10.89 -23.94 10.16
C GLY A 232 -9.74 -22.95 10.29
N VAL A 233 -8.95 -22.75 9.23
CA VAL A 233 -7.92 -21.71 9.19
C VAL A 233 -8.57 -20.33 9.24
N SER A 234 -8.17 -19.52 10.22
CA SER A 234 -8.68 -18.15 10.40
C SER A 234 -7.78 -17.08 9.77
N SER A 235 -6.47 -17.34 9.68
CA SER A 235 -5.49 -16.41 9.14
C SER A 235 -4.37 -17.13 8.39
N TYR A 236 -3.88 -16.56 7.28
CA TYR A 236 -2.86 -17.13 6.40
C TYR A 236 -1.88 -16.07 5.91
N TRP A 237 -0.58 -16.27 6.13
CA TRP A 237 0.46 -15.37 5.63
C TRP A 237 1.60 -16.14 4.95
N ALA A 238 1.81 -15.92 3.67
CA ALA A 238 2.94 -16.40 2.89
C ALA A 238 3.60 -15.23 2.12
N ASP A 239 4.92 -15.30 1.97
CA ASP A 239 5.80 -14.63 0.99
C ASP A 239 5.57 -13.16 0.49
N GLY A 240 4.64 -12.40 1.07
CA GLY A 240 4.43 -10.96 0.89
C GLY A 240 4.68 -10.16 2.18
N GLY A 241 4.34 -8.88 2.20
CA GLY A 241 4.52 -8.01 3.37
C GLY A 241 5.98 -7.65 3.69
N GLY A 242 6.92 -7.93 2.77
CA GLY A 242 8.34 -7.62 2.90
C GLY A 242 9.21 -8.79 3.36
N THR A 243 10.49 -8.53 3.65
CA THR A 243 11.44 -9.58 4.04
C THR A 243 11.14 -10.09 5.46
N PRO A 244 11.01 -11.42 5.68
CA PRO A 244 10.84 -11.99 7.02
C PRO A 244 11.92 -11.52 8.00
N SER A 245 11.52 -11.20 9.23
CA SER A 245 12.43 -10.62 10.25
C SER A 245 13.55 -11.55 10.73
N ASP A 246 13.41 -12.86 10.48
CA ASP A 246 14.45 -13.87 10.70
C ASP A 246 15.16 -14.32 9.41
N GLY A 247 14.83 -13.72 8.26
CA GLY A 247 15.44 -13.99 6.96
C GLY A 247 15.06 -15.34 6.34
N VAL A 248 14.04 -16.03 6.87
CA VAL A 248 13.58 -17.33 6.36
C VAL A 248 12.14 -17.20 5.85
N GLU A 249 11.93 -17.46 4.56
CA GLU A 249 10.60 -17.61 3.96
C GLU A 249 9.87 -18.80 4.61
N LYS A 250 8.59 -18.60 4.96
CA LYS A 250 7.74 -19.60 5.62
C LYS A 250 6.27 -19.25 5.37
N VAL A 251 5.39 -20.24 5.46
CA VAL A 251 3.93 -20.00 5.57
C VAL A 251 3.57 -19.93 7.05
N GLN A 252 2.82 -18.91 7.46
CA GLN A 252 2.32 -18.73 8.82
C GLN A 252 0.80 -18.87 8.83
N ILE A 253 0.25 -19.64 9.78
CA ILE A 253 -1.17 -20.02 9.79
C ILE A 253 -1.71 -19.96 11.22
N VAL A 254 -2.92 -19.43 11.41
CA VAL A 254 -3.72 -19.66 12.63
C VAL A 254 -4.76 -20.74 12.33
N ALA A 255 -4.72 -21.84 13.08
CA ALA A 255 -5.57 -23.01 12.89
C ALA A 255 -5.74 -23.81 14.20
N PRO A 256 -6.71 -24.74 14.28
CA PRO A 256 -6.80 -25.69 15.38
C PRO A 256 -5.66 -26.71 15.39
N ASP A 257 -5.07 -26.96 16.56
CA ASP A 257 -3.94 -27.91 16.75
C ASP A 257 -4.14 -29.29 16.12
N GLN A 258 -5.39 -29.79 16.04
CA GLN A 258 -5.68 -31.11 15.48
C GLN A 258 -5.63 -31.18 13.94
N GLU A 259 -5.65 -30.05 13.24
CA GLU A 259 -5.68 -29.99 11.77
C GLU A 259 -4.29 -29.78 11.15
N HIS A 260 -3.25 -29.52 11.97
CA HIS A 260 -1.92 -29.12 11.49
C HIS A 260 -1.30 -30.08 10.47
N ASP A 261 -1.36 -31.40 10.71
CA ASP A 261 -0.81 -32.40 9.79
C ASP A 261 -1.52 -32.39 8.41
N GLU A 262 -2.86 -32.26 8.40
CA GLU A 262 -3.67 -32.21 7.18
C GLU A 262 -3.47 -30.89 6.40
N ILE A 263 -3.26 -29.77 7.12
CA ILE A 263 -2.93 -28.46 6.54
C ILE A 263 -1.56 -28.49 5.85
N GLU A 264 -0.54 -29.09 6.48
CA GLU A 264 0.77 -29.26 5.86
C GLU A 264 0.72 -30.16 4.61
N ASP A 265 -0.07 -31.24 4.66
CA ASP A 265 -0.25 -32.15 3.51
C ASP A 265 -1.04 -31.47 2.38
N ALA A 266 -2.07 -30.65 2.69
CA ALA A 266 -2.80 -29.87 1.70
C ALA A 266 -1.91 -28.82 1.01
N LEU A 267 -1.09 -28.09 1.77
CA LEU A 267 -0.10 -27.15 1.24
C LEU A 267 0.88 -27.84 0.29
N ARG A 268 1.46 -28.97 0.71
CA ARG A 268 2.44 -29.71 -0.09
C ARG A 268 1.85 -30.31 -1.37
N ALA A 269 0.55 -30.59 -1.38
CA ALA A 269 -0.18 -31.09 -2.53
C ALA A 269 -0.65 -29.99 -3.52
N SER A 270 -0.56 -28.70 -3.14
CA SER A 270 -1.16 -27.58 -3.88
C SER A 270 -0.51 -27.24 -5.23
N ASP A 271 0.73 -27.68 -5.48
CA ASP A 271 1.56 -27.30 -6.64
C ASP A 271 1.77 -25.77 -6.79
N LEU A 272 1.56 -25.03 -5.70
CA LEU A 272 1.93 -23.62 -5.57
C LEU A 272 3.41 -23.49 -5.25
N HIS A 273 4.03 -22.37 -5.60
CA HIS A 273 5.43 -22.11 -5.26
C HIS A 273 5.74 -22.09 -3.75
N VAL A 274 4.72 -21.90 -2.88
CA VAL A 274 4.84 -21.96 -1.42
C VAL A 274 4.78 -23.39 -0.84
N ALA A 275 4.48 -24.41 -1.67
CA ALA A 275 4.21 -25.77 -1.21
C ALA A 275 5.38 -26.46 -0.47
N ASP A 276 6.62 -26.06 -0.78
CA ASP A 276 7.85 -26.58 -0.14
C ASP A 276 8.36 -25.68 1.01
N LEU A 277 7.69 -24.57 1.33
CA LEU A 277 8.09 -23.68 2.41
C LEU A 277 7.80 -24.29 3.79
N PRO A 278 8.62 -24.01 4.82
CA PRO A 278 8.31 -24.39 6.20
C PRO A 278 6.97 -23.78 6.64
N VAL A 279 6.14 -24.56 7.33
CA VAL A 279 4.90 -24.08 7.94
C VAL A 279 5.15 -23.71 9.40
N ARG A 280 4.55 -22.62 9.86
CA ARG A 280 4.57 -22.18 11.26
C ARG A 280 3.16 -21.86 11.71
N PHE A 281 2.62 -22.72 12.56
CA PHE A 281 1.38 -22.45 13.26
C PHE A 281 1.58 -21.38 14.33
N ILE A 282 0.69 -20.39 14.35
CA ILE A 282 0.62 -19.31 15.33
C ILE A 282 -0.54 -19.63 16.28
N PRO A 283 -0.35 -19.54 17.61
CA PRO A 283 -1.45 -19.76 18.56
C PRO A 283 -2.56 -18.74 18.35
N ASP A 284 -3.80 -19.23 18.28
CA ASP A 284 -4.99 -18.38 18.35
C ASP A 284 -4.99 -17.64 19.71
N ASN A 285 -5.02 -16.31 19.68
CA ASN A 285 -4.93 -15.48 20.89
C ASN A 285 -6.35 -15.18 21.40
N PRO A 286 -6.75 -15.67 22.59
CA PRO A 286 -8.09 -15.49 23.14
C PRO A 286 -8.33 -14.12 23.80
#